data_AF-L8J5Q0-F1
#
_entry.id   AF-L8J5Q0-F1
#
_cell.length_a   1.000
_cell.length_b   1.000
_cell.length_c   1.000
_cell.angle_alpha   90.00
_cell.angle_beta   90.00
_cell.angle_gamma   90.00
#
_symmetry.space_group_name_H-M   'P 1'
#
loop_
_entity.id
_entity.type
_entity.pdbx_description
1 polymer ?
#
loop_
_entity_poly.entity_id
_entity_poly.type
_entity_poly.pdbx_seq_one_letter_code
_entity_poly.pdbx_strand_id
1 'polypeptide(L)'
;PTPGTPCTMHPPAYNCFVDRDKMDSAIPDLGPKELSCTELQELKQLARQGYWARSYALRGQVYQRLIRDIPCRTVTPDASVYRDIVGKIVGKHSSTSLPLPEFVDNTQVPSYCLNSKGEGAVRKILLCISNQFPDVSFCPALPAVVALLLHYSADEAECFEKACRILACNDSSRKLVDQSFLAFESSCMTFGDLVNKYCQAAHKLMVAVSEDVLQVYADWQRWLFGELPLSYFARVFDVFLVEGYKVLYRVALAILKFFHKVRAGQPLESDNVKQDIRAFVRDIAKTVSPEKLLEKAFAIRLFSRKEIQLLQMANEKALKQKGITVKQKSSALTSARSHRQFVHLAVHADNFHSEIVGVKEMRDIWSWVPERFALCQPLLLFSSLQHGYSLTRFYFQCEGREPTVLLIKTTQKEVCGAYLSTDWSERNKFGGKLGFFGTGECFVFRLQPEVQRYEWVVIKHPELTKPAPLESTTVPPSPSHSVSSEPADRLSPFLATRHFNLPSKTESLDCLIIGGGGGPALYIDGDLNRGRTGHCDTFNNQPLCSENFLIAAVEAWGFQDPDIQ
;
A
#
# COMPACT_ATOMS: atom_id res chain seq x y z
N PRO A 1 68.56 3.62 -24.68
CA PRO A 1 67.09 3.69 -24.89
C PRO A 1 66.45 2.35 -24.53
N THR A 2 66.07 2.20 -23.26
CA THR A 2 65.20 1.11 -22.78
C THR A 2 63.75 1.45 -23.14
N PRO A 3 62.96 0.52 -23.70
CA PRO A 3 61.55 0.80 -24.00
C PRO A 3 60.75 0.85 -22.71
N GLY A 4 60.01 1.94 -22.55
CA GLY A 4 59.16 2.22 -21.39
C GLY A 4 58.06 1.18 -21.20
N THR A 5 57.90 0.78 -19.96
CA THR A 5 56.79 -0.01 -19.44
C THR A 5 55.47 0.71 -19.76
N PRO A 6 54.44 0.03 -20.32
CA PRO A 6 53.15 0.66 -20.53
C PRO A 6 52.52 0.99 -19.18
N CYS A 7 52.17 2.26 -18.97
CA CYS A 7 51.33 2.71 -17.85
C CYS A 7 50.10 1.81 -17.76
N THR A 8 50.03 1.03 -16.70
CA THR A 8 48.84 0.30 -16.29
C THR A 8 47.72 1.32 -16.08
N MET A 9 46.68 1.26 -16.92
CA MET A 9 45.47 2.05 -16.72
C MET A 9 44.90 1.73 -15.33
N HIS A 10 44.80 2.76 -14.48
CA HIS A 10 44.12 2.65 -13.20
C HIS A 10 42.69 2.11 -13.40
N PRO A 11 42.22 1.15 -12.57
CA PRO A 11 40.83 0.70 -12.60
C PRO A 11 39.88 1.88 -12.27
N PRO A 12 38.60 1.84 -12.67
CA PRO A 12 37.67 2.94 -12.44
C PRO A 12 37.61 3.24 -10.94
N ALA A 13 38.07 4.43 -10.56
CA ALA A 13 38.23 4.78 -9.16
C ALA A 13 36.84 4.94 -8.51
N TYR A 14 36.52 4.08 -7.54
CA TYR A 14 35.47 4.35 -6.56
C TYR A 14 35.72 5.72 -5.93
N ASN A 15 34.66 6.42 -5.56
CA ASN A 15 34.82 7.71 -4.89
C ASN A 15 35.51 7.53 -3.51
N CYS A 16 36.00 8.64 -2.96
CA CYS A 16 36.73 8.63 -1.68
C CYS A 16 35.87 8.30 -0.43
N PHE A 17 34.57 8.08 -0.59
CA PHE A 17 33.63 7.78 0.50
C PHE A 17 33.37 6.29 0.69
N VAL A 18 33.82 5.45 -0.25
CA VAL A 18 33.57 4.01 -0.27
C VAL A 18 34.85 3.24 0.08
N ASP A 19 34.70 2.20 0.88
CA ASP A 19 35.68 1.15 1.12
C ASP A 19 35.71 0.22 -0.10
N ARG A 20 36.83 0.26 -0.82
CA ARG A 20 37.02 -0.45 -2.08
C ARG A 20 36.89 -1.96 -1.92
N ASP A 21 37.51 -2.54 -0.91
CA ASP A 21 37.55 -4.00 -0.74
C ASP A 21 36.15 -4.54 -0.42
N LYS A 22 35.39 -3.81 0.40
CA LYS A 22 33.98 -4.14 0.66
C LYS A 22 33.12 -3.99 -0.58
N MET A 23 33.35 -2.96 -1.39
CA MET A 23 32.56 -2.72 -2.60
C MET A 23 32.84 -3.78 -3.67
N ASP A 24 34.10 -4.12 -3.92
CA ASP A 24 34.51 -5.15 -4.88
C ASP A 24 33.94 -6.54 -4.48
N SER A 25 33.85 -6.82 -3.16
CA SER A 25 33.21 -8.02 -2.63
C SER A 25 31.68 -8.01 -2.80
N ALA A 26 31.04 -6.85 -2.59
CA ALA A 26 29.58 -6.73 -2.66
C ALA A 26 29.05 -6.69 -4.10
N ILE A 27 29.72 -5.96 -4.99
CA ILE A 27 29.31 -5.73 -6.38
C ILE A 27 30.56 -5.67 -7.28
N PRO A 28 30.96 -6.80 -7.90
CA PRO A 28 32.08 -6.82 -8.82
C PRO A 28 31.83 -5.94 -10.06
N ASP A 29 32.77 -5.07 -10.41
CA ASP A 29 32.70 -4.15 -11.56
C ASP A 29 33.03 -4.86 -12.90
N LEU A 30 32.17 -5.81 -13.29
CA LEU A 30 32.30 -6.62 -14.52
C LEU A 30 31.26 -6.28 -15.59
N GLY A 31 30.50 -5.21 -15.39
CA GLY A 31 29.36 -4.82 -16.21
C GLY A 31 29.74 -3.98 -17.43
N PRO A 32 28.75 -3.68 -18.28
CA PRO A 32 28.94 -2.80 -19.44
C PRO A 32 29.32 -1.38 -19.00
N LYS A 33 30.06 -0.66 -19.84
CA LYS A 33 30.56 0.70 -19.54
C LYS A 33 29.67 1.82 -20.07
N GLU A 34 28.77 1.52 -21.00
CA GLU A 34 27.94 2.50 -21.68
C GLU A 34 26.48 2.05 -21.74
N LEU A 35 25.57 3.02 -21.85
CA LEU A 35 24.15 2.81 -22.07
C LEU A 35 23.71 3.61 -23.30
N SER A 36 23.45 2.92 -24.42
CA SER A 36 22.98 3.52 -25.68
C SER A 36 21.47 3.79 -25.71
N CYS A 37 20.71 3.22 -24.77
CA CYS A 37 19.25 3.29 -24.74
C CYS A 37 18.72 4.71 -24.49
N THR A 38 17.72 5.12 -25.28
CA THR A 38 16.99 6.39 -25.11
C THR A 38 15.52 6.22 -24.76
N GLU A 39 14.92 5.06 -25.04
CA GLU A 39 13.50 4.80 -24.81
C GLU A 39 13.17 4.29 -23.40
N LEU A 40 12.06 4.76 -22.82
CA LEU A 40 11.66 4.42 -21.46
C LEU A 40 11.29 2.93 -21.27
N GLN A 41 10.68 2.30 -22.28
CA GLN A 41 10.28 0.89 -22.19
C GLN A 41 11.48 -0.05 -22.19
N GLU A 42 12.45 0.21 -23.06
CA GLU A 42 13.72 -0.51 -23.11
C GLU A 42 14.50 -0.30 -21.80
N LEU A 43 14.57 0.95 -21.30
CA LEU A 43 15.24 1.25 -20.03
C LEU A 43 14.64 0.48 -18.85
N LYS A 44 13.32 0.32 -18.82
CA LYS A 44 12.61 -0.49 -17.82
C LYS A 44 12.99 -1.97 -17.92
N GLN A 45 13.11 -2.51 -19.12
CA GLN A 45 13.54 -3.90 -19.33
C GLN A 45 14.98 -4.11 -18.86
N LEU A 46 15.90 -3.21 -19.25
CA LEU A 46 17.30 -3.24 -18.83
C LEU A 46 17.47 -3.11 -17.31
N ALA A 47 16.69 -2.22 -16.66
CA ALA A 47 16.69 -2.07 -15.21
C ALA A 47 16.29 -3.37 -14.50
N ARG A 48 15.22 -4.03 -14.98
CA ARG A 48 14.73 -5.30 -14.43
C ARG A 48 15.72 -6.43 -14.62
N GLN A 49 16.36 -6.51 -15.79
CA GLN A 49 17.40 -7.50 -16.10
C GLN A 49 18.71 -7.26 -15.34
N GLY A 50 18.92 -6.04 -14.82
CA GLY A 50 20.15 -5.68 -14.10
C GLY A 50 21.31 -5.43 -15.05
N TYR A 51 21.06 -4.79 -16.19
CA TYR A 51 22.07 -4.53 -17.21
C TYR A 51 23.30 -3.79 -16.66
N TRP A 52 23.09 -2.73 -15.87
CA TRP A 52 24.16 -1.99 -15.19
C TRP A 52 24.41 -2.50 -13.75
N ALA A 53 23.90 -3.68 -13.40
CA ALA A 53 23.94 -4.16 -12.03
C ALA A 53 25.37 -4.31 -11.48
N ARG A 54 26.26 -4.72 -12.38
CA ARG A 54 27.67 -5.02 -12.15
C ARG A 54 28.58 -3.93 -12.70
N SER A 55 28.07 -2.73 -12.99
CA SER A 55 28.92 -1.61 -13.35
C SER A 55 28.71 -0.44 -12.40
N TYR A 56 29.76 -0.12 -11.64
CA TYR A 56 29.74 1.01 -10.73
C TYR A 56 29.63 2.33 -11.49
N ALA A 57 30.51 2.52 -12.48
CA ALA A 57 30.56 3.74 -13.28
C ALA A 57 29.27 3.94 -14.08
N LEU A 58 28.77 2.89 -14.73
CA LEU A 58 27.53 3.00 -15.52
C LEU A 58 26.33 3.26 -14.62
N ARG A 59 26.22 2.60 -13.46
CA ARG A 59 25.12 2.87 -12.52
C ARG A 59 25.12 4.32 -12.06
N GLY A 60 26.29 4.90 -11.75
CA GLY A 60 26.40 6.32 -11.40
C GLY A 60 25.89 7.24 -12.50
N GLN A 61 26.27 6.97 -13.76
CA GLN A 61 25.76 7.71 -14.93
C GLN A 61 24.25 7.57 -15.11
N VAL A 62 23.72 6.34 -14.93
CA VAL A 62 22.28 6.07 -15.02
C VAL A 62 21.51 6.79 -13.92
N TYR A 63 22.01 6.79 -12.68
CA TYR A 63 21.38 7.50 -11.56
C TYR A 63 21.38 9.01 -11.83
N GLN A 64 22.50 9.56 -12.29
CA GLN A 64 22.57 10.98 -12.65
C GLN A 64 21.54 11.32 -13.72
N ARG A 65 21.44 10.53 -14.80
CA ARG A 65 20.48 10.74 -15.88
C ARG A 65 19.03 10.66 -15.38
N LEU A 66 18.66 9.56 -14.72
CA LEU A 66 17.29 9.31 -14.25
C LEU A 66 16.82 10.35 -13.23
N ILE A 67 17.69 10.73 -12.29
CA ILE A 67 17.36 11.66 -11.21
C ILE A 67 17.29 13.10 -11.72
N ARG A 68 18.18 13.49 -12.65
CA ARG A 68 18.11 14.79 -13.33
C ARG A 68 16.79 14.97 -14.06
N ASP A 69 16.24 13.91 -14.64
CA ASP A 69 15.00 13.98 -15.42
C ASP A 69 13.72 13.91 -14.53
N ILE A 70 13.85 13.81 -13.19
CA ILE A 70 12.71 13.87 -12.27
C ILE A 70 12.04 15.25 -12.34
N PRO A 71 10.71 15.33 -12.56
CA PRO A 71 9.99 16.60 -12.55
C PRO A 71 9.99 17.19 -11.14
N CYS A 72 10.54 18.40 -11.00
CA CYS A 72 10.62 19.11 -9.74
C CYS A 72 9.98 20.50 -9.87
N ARG A 73 9.70 21.14 -8.73
CA ARG A 73 9.39 22.58 -8.69
C ARG A 73 10.57 23.42 -9.18
N THR A 74 10.30 24.63 -9.68
CA THR A 74 11.30 25.53 -10.29
C THR A 74 12.48 25.85 -9.38
N VAL A 75 12.27 25.89 -8.06
CA VAL A 75 13.30 26.20 -7.05
C VAL A 75 13.61 24.93 -6.25
N THR A 76 14.44 24.06 -6.82
CA THR A 76 14.99 22.88 -6.13
C THR A 76 16.46 23.11 -5.86
N PRO A 77 16.94 22.96 -4.61
CA PRO A 77 18.34 23.09 -4.26
C PRO A 77 19.23 22.15 -5.09
N ASP A 78 20.37 22.66 -5.55
CA ASP A 78 21.33 21.94 -6.38
C ASP A 78 22.71 21.82 -5.72
N ALA A 79 23.71 21.31 -6.44
CA ALA A 79 25.07 21.17 -5.94
C ALA A 79 25.75 22.51 -5.60
N SER A 80 25.31 23.66 -6.15
CA SER A 80 25.84 24.98 -5.78
C SER A 80 25.34 25.39 -4.40
N VAL A 81 24.04 25.19 -4.15
CA VAL A 81 23.43 25.49 -2.85
C VAL A 81 24.12 24.72 -1.73
N TYR A 82 24.44 23.43 -1.94
CA TYR A 82 25.18 22.64 -0.96
C TYR A 82 26.51 23.28 -0.56
N ARG A 83 27.32 23.68 -1.55
CA ARG A 83 28.65 24.26 -1.34
C ARG A 83 28.56 25.56 -0.54
N ASP A 84 27.50 26.33 -0.70
CA ASP A 84 27.28 27.61 -0.02
C ASP A 84 26.83 27.46 1.44
N ILE A 85 26.11 26.38 1.77
CA ILE A 85 25.48 26.20 3.08
C ILE A 85 26.22 25.24 4.01
N VAL A 86 26.94 24.24 3.48
CA VAL A 86 27.52 23.16 4.29
C VAL A 86 28.45 23.68 5.38
N GLY A 87 29.33 24.64 5.06
CA GLY A 87 30.26 25.23 6.03
C GLY A 87 29.54 26.01 7.14
N LYS A 88 28.41 26.64 6.83
CA LYS A 88 27.59 27.41 7.79
C LYS A 88 26.80 26.50 8.71
N ILE A 89 26.28 25.38 8.18
CA ILE A 89 25.44 24.43 8.92
C ILE A 89 26.29 23.51 9.80
N VAL A 90 27.39 22.98 9.26
CA VAL A 90 28.22 21.97 9.94
C VAL A 90 29.28 22.61 10.84
N GLY A 91 29.72 23.83 10.53
CA GLY A 91 30.75 24.53 11.30
C GLY A 91 32.09 23.77 11.34
N LYS A 92 32.81 23.87 12.47
CA LYS A 92 34.10 23.19 12.71
C LYS A 92 33.97 21.79 13.33
N HIS A 93 32.76 21.24 13.41
CA HIS A 93 32.55 19.94 14.07
C HIS A 93 33.17 18.78 13.27
N SER A 94 33.65 17.76 13.98
CA SER A 94 34.08 16.50 13.34
C SER A 94 32.91 15.85 12.63
N SER A 95 33.11 15.40 11.38
CA SER A 95 32.04 14.84 10.54
C SER A 95 31.41 13.57 11.11
N THR A 96 32.11 12.81 11.94
CA THR A 96 31.65 11.53 12.52
C THR A 96 30.74 11.70 13.75
N SER A 97 30.75 12.87 14.40
CA SER A 97 29.95 13.13 15.62
C SER A 97 28.69 13.95 15.36
N LEU A 98 28.32 14.17 14.10
CA LEU A 98 27.19 15.03 13.74
C LEU A 98 25.86 14.36 14.09
N PRO A 99 24.93 15.08 14.74
CA PRO A 99 23.60 14.56 15.01
C PRO A 99 22.84 14.36 13.71
N LEU A 100 21.91 13.41 13.71
CA LEU A 100 20.98 13.24 12.61
C LEU A 100 19.77 14.17 12.79
N PRO A 101 19.17 14.67 11.70
CA PRO A 101 17.95 15.47 11.78
C PRO A 101 16.80 14.72 12.44
N GLU A 102 15.91 15.42 13.15
CA GLU A 102 14.77 14.80 13.84
C GLU A 102 13.84 14.01 12.90
N PHE A 103 13.68 14.47 11.65
CA PHE A 103 12.76 13.84 10.69
C PHE A 103 13.16 12.40 10.32
N VAL A 104 14.38 11.93 10.63
CA VAL A 104 14.79 10.54 10.34
C VAL A 104 14.36 9.54 11.44
N ASP A 105 13.74 10.02 12.52
CA ASP A 105 13.17 9.20 13.61
C ASP A 105 14.15 8.18 14.20
N ASN A 106 15.35 8.65 14.56
CA ASN A 106 16.44 7.81 15.11
C ASN A 106 16.90 6.66 14.20
N THR A 107 16.53 6.69 12.91
CA THR A 107 17.02 5.73 11.93
C THR A 107 18.51 5.93 11.72
N GLN A 108 19.29 4.87 11.95
CA GLN A 108 20.73 4.89 11.76
C GLN A 108 21.09 4.98 10.27
N VAL A 109 22.23 5.60 9.97
CA VAL A 109 22.79 5.58 8.62
C VAL A 109 23.33 4.16 8.34
N PRO A 110 22.81 3.45 7.33
CA PRO A 110 23.37 2.16 6.97
C PRO A 110 24.77 2.37 6.38
N SER A 111 25.75 1.66 6.94
CA SER A 111 27.14 1.78 6.51
C SER A 111 27.34 1.23 5.10
N TYR A 112 26.69 0.11 4.74
CA TYR A 112 26.93 -0.60 3.48
C TYR A 112 28.44 -0.77 3.24
N CYS A 113 28.98 -0.13 2.19
CA CYS A 113 30.40 -0.08 1.89
C CYS A 113 31.01 1.31 2.14
N LEU A 114 30.35 2.23 2.86
CA LEU A 114 30.92 3.52 3.23
C LEU A 114 32.09 3.35 4.21
N ASN A 115 33.11 4.17 4.03
CA ASN A 115 34.15 4.38 5.03
C ASN A 115 33.73 5.49 6.01
N SER A 116 34.56 5.77 7.03
CA SER A 116 34.27 6.80 8.04
C SER A 116 34.05 8.21 7.45
N LYS A 117 34.72 8.54 6.35
CA LYS A 117 34.50 9.79 5.62
C LYS A 117 33.12 9.80 4.96
N GLY A 118 32.72 8.68 4.34
CA GLY A 118 31.40 8.51 3.74
C GLY A 118 30.25 8.59 4.74
N GLU A 119 30.37 7.94 5.89
CA GLU A 119 29.38 8.05 6.97
C GLU A 119 29.23 9.49 7.46
N GLY A 120 30.36 10.22 7.61
CA GLY A 120 30.35 11.64 7.95
C GLY A 120 29.71 12.51 6.87
N ALA A 121 29.97 12.23 5.59
CA ALA A 121 29.38 12.93 4.46
C ALA A 121 27.85 12.78 4.42
N VAL A 122 27.32 11.58 4.65
CA VAL A 122 25.86 11.34 4.73
C VAL A 122 25.23 12.22 5.81
N ARG A 123 25.84 12.30 7.01
CA ARG A 123 25.34 13.15 8.11
C ARG A 123 25.30 14.62 7.73
N LYS A 124 26.36 15.15 7.10
CA LYS A 124 26.39 16.54 6.60
C LYS A 124 25.29 16.80 5.58
N ILE A 125 25.11 15.89 4.61
CA ILE A 125 24.10 16.02 3.56
C ILE A 125 22.71 16.05 4.18
N LEU A 126 22.40 15.15 5.12
CA LEU A 126 21.10 15.11 5.82
C LEU A 126 20.84 16.40 6.61
N LEU A 127 21.83 16.97 7.28
CA LEU A 127 21.70 18.27 7.98
C LEU A 127 21.43 19.42 6.99
N CYS A 128 22.11 19.43 5.85
CA CYS A 128 21.86 20.42 4.80
C CYS A 128 20.45 20.28 4.22
N ILE A 129 19.98 19.05 4.00
CA ILE A 129 18.61 18.78 3.56
C ILE A 129 17.60 19.27 4.61
N SER A 130 17.84 19.01 5.89
CA SER A 130 16.97 19.50 6.98
C SER A 130 16.79 21.01 6.96
N ASN A 131 17.83 21.75 6.57
CA ASN A 131 17.78 23.20 6.47
C ASN A 131 17.02 23.67 5.22
N GLN A 132 17.16 22.94 4.10
CA GLN A 132 16.59 23.33 2.81
C GLN A 132 15.14 22.83 2.59
N PHE A 133 14.71 21.83 3.38
CA PHE A 133 13.37 21.25 3.31
C PHE A 133 12.68 21.27 4.68
N PRO A 134 12.32 22.45 5.22
CA PRO A 134 11.68 22.57 6.54
C PRO A 134 10.28 21.91 6.61
N ASP A 135 9.66 21.64 5.45
CA ASP A 135 8.36 20.97 5.36
C ASP A 135 8.46 19.44 5.55
N VAL A 136 9.66 18.86 5.44
CA VAL A 136 9.88 17.43 5.67
C VAL A 136 9.86 17.19 7.18
N SER A 137 8.75 16.63 7.67
CA SER A 137 8.56 16.35 9.09
C SER A 137 8.94 14.92 9.48
N PHE A 138 8.92 13.97 8.53
CA PHE A 138 9.22 12.56 8.79
C PHE A 138 9.63 11.83 7.51
N CYS A 139 10.85 11.31 7.46
CA CYS A 139 11.41 10.58 6.32
C CYS A 139 12.51 9.58 6.77
N PRO A 140 12.14 8.47 7.43
CA PRO A 140 13.10 7.47 7.93
C PRO A 140 13.84 6.72 6.81
N ALA A 141 13.33 6.74 5.58
CA ALA A 141 13.99 6.14 4.41
C ALA A 141 15.20 6.96 3.91
N LEU A 142 15.23 8.28 4.19
CA LEU A 142 16.22 9.18 3.58
C LEU A 142 17.68 8.84 3.89
N PRO A 143 18.07 8.45 5.13
CA PRO A 143 19.44 8.05 5.42
C PRO A 143 19.96 6.94 4.49
N ALA A 144 19.15 5.91 4.23
CA ALA A 144 19.52 4.81 3.34
C ALA A 144 19.62 5.27 1.88
N VAL A 145 18.69 6.11 1.42
CA VAL A 145 18.72 6.69 0.07
C VAL A 145 19.97 7.53 -0.13
N VAL A 146 20.29 8.44 0.80
CA VAL A 146 21.50 9.28 0.72
C VAL A 146 22.76 8.44 0.78
N ALA A 147 22.83 7.43 1.67
CA ALA A 147 23.96 6.51 1.73
C ALA A 147 24.17 5.81 0.38
N LEU A 148 23.11 5.25 -0.23
CA LEU A 148 23.20 4.60 -1.53
C LEU A 148 23.61 5.58 -2.65
N LEU A 149 23.02 6.77 -2.71
CA LEU A 149 23.38 7.77 -3.71
C LEU A 149 24.84 8.22 -3.58
N LEU A 150 25.36 8.33 -2.36
CA LEU A 150 26.75 8.68 -2.11
C LEU A 150 27.70 7.59 -2.61
N HIS A 151 27.30 6.31 -2.63
CA HIS A 151 28.10 5.28 -3.29
C HIS A 151 28.31 5.60 -4.75
N TYR A 152 27.37 6.25 -5.45
CA TYR A 152 27.43 6.48 -6.90
C TYR A 152 27.46 7.97 -7.28
N SER A 153 28.05 8.81 -6.42
CA SER A 153 28.28 10.23 -6.66
C SER A 153 29.76 10.55 -6.58
N ALA A 154 30.23 11.56 -7.32
CA ALA A 154 31.61 12.00 -7.32
C ALA A 154 31.97 12.72 -6.01
N ASP A 155 31.05 13.54 -5.49
CA ASP A 155 31.23 14.34 -4.27
C ASP A 155 29.94 14.47 -3.42
N GLU A 156 30.05 15.18 -2.29
CA GLU A 156 28.93 15.44 -1.37
C GLU A 156 27.84 16.31 -2.03
N ALA A 157 28.21 17.22 -2.93
CA ALA A 157 27.32 18.20 -3.53
C ALA A 157 26.42 17.56 -4.60
N GLU A 158 26.99 16.69 -5.44
CA GLU A 158 26.23 15.89 -6.41
C GLU A 158 25.25 14.94 -5.69
N CYS A 159 25.69 14.31 -4.60
CA CYS A 159 24.81 13.45 -3.79
C CYS A 159 23.65 14.25 -3.18
N PHE A 160 23.93 15.43 -2.63
CA PHE A 160 22.93 16.34 -2.10
C PHE A 160 21.90 16.73 -3.16
N GLU A 161 22.34 17.14 -4.36
CA GLU A 161 21.43 17.49 -5.45
C GLU A 161 20.50 16.33 -5.81
N LYS A 162 21.06 15.12 -5.99
CA LYS A 162 20.26 13.92 -6.29
C LYS A 162 19.19 13.67 -5.22
N ALA A 163 19.55 13.77 -3.94
CA ALA A 163 18.61 13.60 -2.83
C ALA A 163 17.53 14.69 -2.82
N CYS A 164 17.90 15.95 -3.07
CA CYS A 164 16.97 17.08 -3.15
C CYS A 164 15.95 16.89 -4.28
N ARG A 165 16.38 16.39 -5.45
CA ARG A 165 15.46 16.10 -6.57
C ARG A 165 14.48 14.97 -6.25
N ILE A 166 14.93 13.92 -5.56
CA ILE A 166 14.04 12.85 -5.09
C ILE A 166 12.96 13.39 -4.14
N LEU A 167 13.35 14.29 -3.22
CA LEU A 167 12.40 14.95 -2.30
C LEU A 167 11.49 15.96 -3.00
N ALA A 168 12.00 16.72 -3.97
CA ALA A 168 11.27 17.78 -4.65
C ALA A 168 10.40 17.29 -5.83
N CYS A 169 10.31 15.97 -6.05
CA CYS A 169 9.45 15.37 -7.06
C CYS A 169 8.00 15.85 -6.88
N ASN A 170 7.46 16.54 -7.88
CA ASN A 170 6.11 17.14 -7.83
C ASN A 170 5.07 16.37 -8.65
N ASP A 171 5.44 15.22 -9.22
CA ASP A 171 4.53 14.33 -9.92
C ASP A 171 3.74 13.47 -8.91
N SER A 172 2.44 13.76 -8.78
CA SER A 172 1.54 13.05 -7.88
C SER A 172 1.39 11.56 -8.20
N SER A 173 1.72 11.14 -9.43
CA SER A 173 1.75 9.73 -9.85
C SER A 173 3.08 9.01 -9.57
N ARG A 174 4.11 9.78 -9.16
CA ARG A 174 5.48 9.33 -8.89
C ARG A 174 6.01 9.89 -7.56
N LYS A 175 5.23 9.82 -6.49
CA LYS A 175 5.77 10.00 -5.13
C LYS A 175 6.95 9.04 -4.92
N LEU A 176 8.10 9.53 -4.47
CA LEU A 176 9.32 8.71 -4.38
C LEU A 176 9.66 8.30 -2.94
N VAL A 177 9.40 9.18 -1.97
CA VAL A 177 9.60 8.93 -0.54
C VAL A 177 8.51 9.62 0.27
N ASP A 178 8.15 9.05 1.41
CA ASP A 178 7.25 9.69 2.37
C ASP A 178 8.01 10.79 3.14
N GLN A 179 7.38 11.96 3.27
CA GLN A 179 8.00 13.16 3.85
C GLN A 179 7.27 13.69 5.10
N SER A 180 6.18 13.02 5.49
CA SER A 180 5.44 13.34 6.71
C SER A 180 5.00 12.08 7.43
N PHE A 181 4.71 12.22 8.73
CA PHE A 181 4.32 11.09 9.57
C PHE A 181 3.01 10.46 9.08
N LEU A 182 2.03 11.29 8.73
CA LEU A 182 0.77 10.86 8.15
C LEU A 182 0.97 10.07 6.85
N ALA A 183 1.83 10.55 5.95
CA ALA A 183 2.14 9.85 4.71
C ALA A 183 2.80 8.49 4.97
N PHE A 184 3.74 8.44 5.91
CA PHE A 184 4.41 7.21 6.31
C PHE A 184 3.43 6.21 6.93
N GLU A 185 2.62 6.59 7.91
CA GLU A 185 1.65 5.71 8.55
C GLU A 185 0.59 5.21 7.56
N SER A 186 0.10 6.09 6.67
CA SER A 186 -0.78 5.67 5.57
C SER A 186 -0.11 4.61 4.69
N SER A 187 1.18 4.80 4.38
CA SER A 187 1.96 3.83 3.60
C SER A 187 2.06 2.46 4.29
N CYS A 188 2.16 2.43 5.63
CA CYS A 188 2.22 1.22 6.43
C CYS A 188 0.88 0.47 6.41
N MET A 189 -0.24 1.17 6.59
CA MET A 189 -1.59 0.59 6.48
C MET A 189 -1.86 0.09 5.06
N THR A 190 -1.46 0.86 4.04
CA THR A 190 -1.57 0.41 2.65
C THR A 190 -0.72 -0.83 2.40
N PHE A 191 0.48 -0.93 3.00
CA PHE A 191 1.28 -2.15 2.87
C PHE A 191 0.53 -3.36 3.41
N GLY A 192 -0.06 -3.25 4.59
CA GLY A 192 -0.77 -4.36 5.18
C GLY A 192 -2.07 -4.74 4.46
N ASP A 193 -2.83 -3.76 3.93
CA ASP A 193 -3.94 -4.02 2.99
C ASP A 193 -3.46 -4.85 1.77
N LEU A 194 -2.28 -4.51 1.23
CA LEU A 194 -1.66 -5.26 0.13
C LEU A 194 -1.17 -6.65 0.56
N VAL A 195 -0.69 -6.81 1.79
CA VAL A 195 -0.29 -8.12 2.35
C VAL A 195 -1.50 -9.03 2.47
N ASN A 196 -2.61 -8.53 3.02
CA ASN A 196 -3.87 -9.26 3.10
C ASN A 196 -4.38 -9.66 1.71
N LYS A 197 -4.22 -8.79 0.72
CA LYS A 197 -4.66 -9.08 -0.66
C LYS A 197 -3.75 -10.08 -1.41
N TYR A 198 -2.44 -9.87 -1.39
CA TYR A 198 -1.51 -10.57 -2.28
C TYR A 198 -0.68 -11.67 -1.60
N CYS A 199 -0.70 -11.72 -0.26
CA CYS A 199 0.11 -12.62 0.57
C CYS A 199 -0.71 -13.25 1.72
N GLN A 200 -1.96 -13.62 1.48
CA GLN A 200 -2.91 -14.15 2.50
C GLN A 200 -2.31 -15.20 3.45
N ALA A 201 -1.54 -16.18 2.94
CA ALA A 201 -0.92 -17.20 3.79
C ALA A 201 0.11 -16.62 4.77
N ALA A 202 0.91 -15.65 4.32
CA ALA A 202 1.83 -14.93 5.17
C ALA A 202 1.06 -14.02 6.15
N HIS A 203 0.00 -13.34 5.70
CA HIS A 203 -0.84 -12.52 6.57
C HIS A 203 -1.44 -13.33 7.71
N LYS A 204 -2.06 -14.48 7.41
CA LYS A 204 -2.61 -15.41 8.40
C LYS A 204 -1.55 -15.85 9.42
N LEU A 205 -0.33 -16.17 8.97
CA LEU A 205 0.76 -16.48 9.87
C LEU A 205 1.09 -15.28 10.77
N MET A 206 1.23 -14.07 10.21
CA MET A 206 1.59 -12.88 11.00
C MET A 206 0.54 -12.58 12.06
N VAL A 207 -0.75 -12.69 11.70
CA VAL A 207 -1.88 -12.51 12.61
C VAL A 207 -1.92 -13.59 13.69
N ALA A 208 -1.48 -14.82 13.38
CA ALA A 208 -1.43 -15.90 14.35
C ALA A 208 -0.27 -15.77 15.36
N VAL A 209 0.81 -15.08 15.00
CA VAL A 209 2.06 -15.03 15.80
C VAL A 209 2.39 -13.66 16.39
N SER A 210 1.67 -12.61 15.99
CA SER A 210 1.91 -11.24 16.44
C SER A 210 0.70 -10.68 17.14
N GLU A 211 0.92 -10.13 18.34
CA GLU A 211 -0.06 -9.29 19.03
C GLU A 211 -0.20 -7.90 18.40
N ASP A 212 0.61 -7.49 17.42
CA ASP A 212 0.32 -6.26 16.66
C ASP A 212 0.88 -6.40 15.25
N VAL A 213 0.03 -6.86 14.34
CA VAL A 213 0.40 -7.04 12.94
C VAL A 213 0.75 -5.70 12.27
N LEU A 214 0.16 -4.59 12.71
CA LEU A 214 0.44 -3.27 12.17
C LEU A 214 1.85 -2.81 12.57
N GLN A 215 2.31 -3.14 13.77
CA GLN A 215 3.69 -2.86 14.19
C GLN A 215 4.71 -3.72 13.43
N VAL A 216 4.32 -4.91 12.99
CA VAL A 216 5.14 -5.72 12.07
C VAL A 216 5.22 -5.02 10.72
N TYR A 217 4.09 -4.60 10.16
CA TYR A 217 4.02 -3.94 8.86
C TYR A 217 4.58 -2.51 8.87
N ALA A 218 4.65 -1.85 10.02
CA ALA A 218 5.28 -0.54 10.15
C ALA A 218 6.77 -0.55 9.75
N ASP A 219 7.44 -1.70 9.84
CA ASP A 219 8.84 -1.85 9.43
C ASP A 219 9.04 -2.14 7.93
N TRP A 220 7.97 -2.16 7.12
CA TRP A 220 8.08 -2.53 5.70
C TRP A 220 9.11 -1.68 4.92
N GLN A 221 9.17 -0.37 5.20
CA GLN A 221 10.19 0.50 4.62
C GLN A 221 11.58 0.17 5.15
N ARG A 222 11.71 -0.14 6.44
CA ARG A 222 12.98 -0.51 7.08
C ARG A 222 13.58 -1.79 6.49
N TRP A 223 12.72 -2.73 6.06
CA TRP A 223 13.17 -3.92 5.35
C TRP A 223 13.86 -3.60 4.02
N LEU A 224 13.51 -2.49 3.38
CA LEU A 224 14.10 -2.07 2.11
C LEU A 224 15.25 -1.07 2.32
N PHE A 225 15.00 -0.08 3.18
CA PHE A 225 15.87 1.05 3.50
C PHE A 225 16.57 0.80 4.83
N GLY A 226 17.68 0.06 4.78
CA GLY A 226 18.57 -0.15 5.92
C GLY A 226 18.96 -1.61 6.14
N GLU A 227 17.97 -2.50 6.29
CA GLU A 227 18.24 -3.92 6.58
C GLU A 227 18.68 -4.71 5.34
N LEU A 228 18.21 -4.30 4.15
CA LEU A 228 18.52 -5.00 2.91
C LEU A 228 20.01 -4.80 2.53
N PRO A 229 20.76 -5.87 2.19
CA PRO A 229 22.17 -5.73 1.81
C PRO A 229 22.35 -4.85 0.56
N LEU A 230 23.51 -4.19 0.43
CA LEU A 230 23.77 -3.20 -0.63
C LEU A 230 23.47 -3.72 -2.05
N SER A 231 23.90 -4.95 -2.37
CA SER A 231 23.69 -5.54 -3.69
C SER A 231 22.20 -5.76 -4.03
N TYR A 232 21.37 -6.01 -3.03
CA TYR A 232 19.92 -6.12 -3.17
C TYR A 232 19.29 -4.73 -3.25
N PHE A 233 19.66 -3.83 -2.36
CA PHE A 233 19.10 -2.49 -2.33
C PHE A 233 19.42 -1.71 -3.61
N ALA A 234 20.64 -1.78 -4.13
CA ALA A 234 21.02 -1.18 -5.41
C ALA A 234 20.17 -1.73 -6.57
N ARG A 235 19.93 -3.05 -6.62
CA ARG A 235 19.07 -3.67 -7.64
C ARG A 235 17.62 -3.22 -7.56
N VAL A 236 17.07 -3.11 -6.35
CA VAL A 236 15.73 -2.58 -6.12
C VAL A 236 15.66 -1.11 -6.53
N PHE A 237 16.68 -0.32 -6.17
CA PHE A 237 16.76 1.10 -6.48
C PHE A 237 16.87 1.37 -7.98
N ASP A 238 17.63 0.54 -8.73
CA ASP A 238 17.72 0.59 -10.19
C ASP A 238 16.33 0.58 -10.84
N VAL A 239 15.45 -0.31 -10.38
CA VAL A 239 14.09 -0.43 -10.93
C VAL A 239 13.15 0.61 -10.34
N PHE A 240 13.32 0.98 -9.08
CA PHE A 240 12.57 2.04 -8.41
C PHE A 240 12.73 3.40 -9.09
N LEU A 241 13.94 3.77 -9.55
CA LEU A 241 14.12 5.05 -10.27
C LEU A 241 13.35 5.09 -11.60
N VAL A 242 13.16 3.94 -12.26
CA VAL A 242 12.44 3.86 -13.54
C VAL A 242 10.93 3.71 -13.35
N GLU A 243 10.50 2.90 -12.37
CA GLU A 243 9.12 2.51 -12.18
C GLU A 243 8.45 3.11 -10.93
N GLY A 244 9.16 3.85 -10.10
CA GLY A 244 8.65 4.57 -8.93
C GLY A 244 8.20 3.70 -7.75
N TYR A 245 7.51 4.32 -6.79
CA TYR A 245 7.17 3.79 -5.46
C TYR A 245 6.57 2.39 -5.43
N LYS A 246 5.73 2.05 -6.43
CA LYS A 246 5.06 0.75 -6.51
C LYS A 246 6.04 -0.44 -6.46
N VAL A 247 7.30 -0.24 -6.87
CA VAL A 247 8.34 -1.28 -6.84
C VAL A 247 8.63 -1.67 -5.39
N LEU A 248 8.67 -0.71 -4.47
CA LEU A 248 9.00 -0.94 -3.06
C LEU A 248 7.98 -1.88 -2.41
N TYR A 249 6.69 -1.62 -2.61
CA TYR A 249 5.63 -2.52 -2.13
C TYR A 249 5.74 -3.93 -2.72
N ARG A 250 6.02 -4.07 -4.03
CA ARG A 250 6.20 -5.40 -4.65
C ARG A 250 7.35 -6.18 -4.04
N VAL A 251 8.46 -5.51 -3.77
CA VAL A 251 9.65 -6.14 -3.17
C VAL A 251 9.37 -6.51 -1.72
N ALA A 252 8.73 -5.64 -0.93
CA ALA A 252 8.33 -5.95 0.45
C ALA A 252 7.37 -7.15 0.52
N LEU A 253 6.39 -7.25 -0.39
CA LEU A 253 5.52 -8.43 -0.52
C LEU A 253 6.31 -9.69 -0.90
N ALA A 254 7.29 -9.59 -1.79
CA ALA A 254 8.14 -10.72 -2.17
C ALA A 254 9.01 -11.19 -1.00
N ILE A 255 9.58 -10.27 -0.22
CA ILE A 255 10.32 -10.56 1.01
C ILE A 255 9.44 -11.38 1.97
N LEU A 256 8.21 -10.92 2.25
CA LEU A 256 7.28 -11.66 3.11
C LEU A 256 6.94 -13.06 2.57
N LYS A 257 6.79 -13.21 1.25
CA LYS A 257 6.56 -14.54 0.64
C LYS A 257 7.74 -15.49 0.86
N PHE A 258 8.97 -15.00 0.76
CA PHE A 258 10.15 -15.83 1.05
C PHE A 258 10.28 -16.13 2.54
N PHE A 259 10.07 -15.14 3.40
CA PHE A 259 10.07 -15.33 4.85
C PHE A 259 9.06 -16.38 5.30
N HIS A 260 7.80 -16.26 4.83
CA HIS A 260 6.77 -17.25 5.12
C HIS A 260 7.14 -18.64 4.62
N LYS A 261 7.73 -18.76 3.43
CA LYS A 261 8.19 -20.04 2.89
C LYS A 261 9.26 -20.70 3.77
N VAL A 262 10.20 -19.92 4.32
CA VAL A 262 11.23 -20.42 5.24
C VAL A 262 10.62 -20.84 6.59
N ARG A 263 9.65 -20.07 7.10
CA ARG A 263 8.98 -20.37 8.38
C ARG A 263 7.94 -21.48 8.32
N ALA A 264 7.39 -21.81 7.16
CA ALA A 264 6.30 -22.80 7.01
C ALA A 264 6.67 -24.25 7.44
N GLY A 265 7.89 -24.50 7.92
CA GLY A 265 8.34 -25.78 8.46
C GLY A 265 9.10 -25.70 9.78
N GLN A 266 9.07 -24.55 10.48
CA GLN A 266 9.74 -24.37 11.77
C GLN A 266 8.72 -24.14 12.90
N PRO A 267 8.93 -24.70 14.11
CA PRO A 267 8.09 -24.42 15.26
C PRO A 267 8.10 -22.92 15.61
N LEU A 268 6.98 -22.43 16.15
CA LEU A 268 6.87 -21.07 16.66
C LEU A 268 7.71 -20.95 17.95
N GLU A 269 9.00 -20.66 17.82
CA GLU A 269 9.91 -20.52 18.97
C GLU A 269 10.22 -19.04 19.32
N SER A 270 9.81 -18.10 18.48
CA SER A 270 10.11 -16.67 18.64
C SER A 270 8.84 -15.85 18.90
N ASP A 271 8.82 -15.19 20.05
CA ASP A 271 7.80 -14.21 20.46
C ASP A 271 7.92 -12.87 19.72
N ASN A 272 8.87 -12.72 18.77
CA ASN A 272 9.13 -11.44 18.10
C ASN A 272 9.33 -11.60 16.58
N VAL A 273 8.24 -11.88 15.88
CA VAL A 273 8.20 -12.01 14.41
C VAL A 273 8.75 -10.78 13.67
N LYS A 274 8.59 -9.59 14.26
CA LYS A 274 9.13 -8.34 13.70
C LYS A 274 10.65 -8.40 13.59
N GLN A 275 11.31 -8.85 14.66
CA GLN A 275 12.76 -8.99 14.69
C GLN A 275 13.24 -10.15 13.80
N ASP A 276 12.46 -11.24 13.71
CA ASP A 276 12.76 -12.35 12.81
C ASP A 276 12.77 -11.93 11.34
N ILE A 277 11.77 -11.13 10.91
CA ILE A 277 11.72 -10.61 9.54
C ILE A 277 12.96 -9.75 9.28
N ARG A 278 13.35 -8.88 10.21
CA ARG A 278 14.55 -8.05 10.06
C ARG A 278 15.83 -8.88 9.98
N ALA A 279 15.97 -9.91 10.81
CA ALA A 279 17.10 -10.84 10.75
C ALA A 279 17.12 -11.58 9.39
N PHE A 280 15.97 -12.08 8.94
CA PHE A 280 15.82 -12.72 7.64
C PHE A 280 16.21 -11.79 6.49
N VAL A 281 15.81 -10.52 6.53
CA VAL A 281 16.13 -9.53 5.50
C VAL A 281 17.63 -9.23 5.44
N ARG A 282 18.30 -9.08 6.58
CA ARG A 282 19.77 -8.91 6.62
C ARG A 282 20.50 -10.11 6.03
N ASP A 283 19.98 -11.31 6.30
CA ASP A 283 20.54 -12.59 5.85
C ASP A 283 19.92 -13.12 4.54
N ILE A 284 19.18 -12.29 3.80
CA ILE A 284 18.39 -12.71 2.64
C ILE A 284 19.21 -13.44 1.57
N ALA A 285 20.50 -13.12 1.47
CA ALA A 285 21.45 -13.74 0.55
C ALA A 285 21.66 -15.24 0.80
N LYS A 286 21.39 -15.74 2.00
CA LYS A 286 21.42 -17.17 2.32
C LYS A 286 20.24 -17.92 1.67
N THR A 287 19.18 -17.22 1.28
CA THR A 287 17.93 -17.83 0.81
C THR A 287 17.63 -17.54 -0.66
N VAL A 288 17.81 -16.31 -1.12
CA VAL A 288 17.35 -15.87 -2.45
C VAL A 288 18.31 -14.82 -3.03
N SER A 289 18.59 -14.88 -4.33
CA SER A 289 19.40 -13.87 -5.04
C SER A 289 18.60 -12.60 -5.36
N PRO A 290 19.25 -11.46 -5.68
CA PRO A 290 18.55 -10.23 -6.06
C PRO A 290 17.62 -10.42 -7.27
N GLU A 291 18.04 -11.21 -8.26
CA GLU A 291 17.27 -11.50 -9.48
C GLU A 291 16.00 -12.29 -9.15
N LYS A 292 16.13 -13.35 -8.34
CA LYS A 292 14.99 -14.16 -7.90
C LYS A 292 14.02 -13.36 -7.03
N LEU A 293 14.53 -12.43 -6.21
CA LEU A 293 13.69 -11.52 -5.43
C LEU A 293 12.86 -10.61 -6.34
N LEU A 294 13.49 -9.97 -7.32
CA LEU A 294 12.80 -9.10 -8.29
C LEU A 294 11.84 -9.89 -9.17
N GLU A 295 12.22 -11.08 -9.64
CA GLU A 295 11.33 -11.98 -10.40
C GLU A 295 10.04 -12.26 -9.61
N LYS A 296 10.18 -12.63 -8.32
CA LYS A 296 9.04 -12.86 -7.44
C LYS A 296 8.19 -11.60 -7.23
N ALA A 297 8.82 -10.44 -7.08
CA ALA A 297 8.16 -9.14 -6.92
C ALA A 297 7.34 -8.74 -8.16
N PHE A 298 7.88 -8.98 -9.36
CA PHE A 298 7.20 -8.67 -10.62
C PHE A 298 6.18 -9.73 -11.05
N ALA A 299 6.26 -10.95 -10.52
CA ALA A 299 5.24 -11.98 -10.71
C ALA A 299 3.88 -11.66 -10.03
N ILE A 300 3.84 -10.67 -9.12
CA ILE A 300 2.59 -10.20 -8.51
C ILE A 300 1.74 -9.50 -9.58
N ARG A 301 0.69 -10.18 -10.05
CA ARG A 301 -0.22 -9.69 -11.10
C ARG A 301 -1.18 -8.62 -10.58
N LEU A 302 -1.73 -7.83 -11.50
CA LEU A 302 -2.80 -6.85 -11.23
C LEU A 302 -2.50 -5.89 -10.08
N PHE A 303 -1.26 -5.41 -10.00
CA PHE A 303 -0.79 -4.50 -8.96
C PHE A 303 -0.54 -3.13 -9.60
N SER A 304 -1.50 -2.20 -9.41
CA SER A 304 -1.59 -0.93 -10.16
C SER A 304 -1.23 0.29 -9.29
N ARG A 305 -0.73 1.37 -9.90
CA ARG A 305 -0.48 2.64 -9.19
C ARG A 305 -1.78 3.24 -8.64
N LYS A 306 -2.85 3.13 -9.42
CA LYS A 306 -4.16 3.69 -9.07
C LYS A 306 -4.72 3.05 -7.81
N GLU A 307 -4.61 1.73 -7.69
CA GLU A 307 -5.02 1.00 -6.49
C GLU A 307 -4.25 1.45 -5.24
N ILE A 308 -2.92 1.53 -5.33
CA ILE A 308 -2.07 2.02 -4.22
C ILE A 308 -2.48 3.43 -3.82
N GLN A 309 -2.68 4.31 -4.80
CA GLN A 309 -3.09 5.69 -4.54
C GLN A 309 -4.45 5.76 -3.83
N LEU A 310 -5.43 4.96 -4.25
CA LEU A 310 -6.74 4.90 -3.62
C LEU A 310 -6.65 4.39 -2.17
N LEU A 311 -5.89 3.33 -1.92
CA LEU A 311 -5.64 2.82 -0.57
C LEU A 311 -4.96 3.88 0.30
N GLN A 312 -3.93 4.55 -0.21
CA GLN A 312 -3.24 5.61 0.53
C GLN A 312 -4.17 6.78 0.85
N MET A 313 -5.03 7.21 -0.09
CA MET A 313 -6.00 8.28 0.15
C MET A 313 -7.05 7.88 1.20
N ALA A 314 -7.55 6.65 1.15
CA ALA A 314 -8.49 6.12 2.14
C ALA A 314 -7.86 6.04 3.54
N ASN A 315 -6.63 5.52 3.63
CA ASN A 315 -5.91 5.39 4.88
C ASN A 315 -5.50 6.75 5.45
N GLU A 316 -5.05 7.71 4.63
CA GLU A 316 -4.78 9.09 5.09
C GLU A 316 -6.05 9.76 5.63
N LYS A 317 -7.21 9.58 4.97
CA LYS A 317 -8.48 10.13 5.44
C LYS A 317 -8.86 9.55 6.81
N ALA A 318 -8.75 8.24 6.98
CA ALA A 318 -9.04 7.56 8.24
C ALA A 318 -8.10 8.01 9.37
N LEU A 319 -6.80 8.13 9.09
CA LEU A 319 -5.82 8.63 10.06
C LEU A 319 -6.11 10.06 10.50
N LYS A 320 -6.49 10.95 9.57
CA LYS A 320 -6.89 12.33 9.89
C LYS A 320 -8.13 12.37 10.80
N GLN A 321 -9.12 11.50 10.55
CA GLN A 321 -10.31 11.39 11.41
C GLN A 321 -9.96 10.93 12.82
N LYS A 322 -8.93 10.08 12.97
CA LYS A 322 -8.37 9.66 14.27
C LYS A 322 -7.39 10.67 14.90
N GLY A 323 -7.31 11.90 14.37
CA GLY A 323 -6.46 12.96 14.92
C GLY A 323 -4.96 12.84 14.59
N ILE A 324 -4.56 11.91 13.73
CA ILE A 324 -3.17 11.79 13.27
C ILE A 324 -2.93 12.83 12.17
N THR A 325 -1.93 13.69 12.38
CA THR A 325 -1.64 14.84 11.49
C THR A 325 -0.20 14.78 10.94
N VAL A 326 0.14 15.75 10.09
CA VAL A 326 1.43 15.87 9.40
C VAL A 326 2.61 16.07 10.36
N LYS A 327 2.40 16.67 11.54
CA LYS A 327 3.45 16.98 12.53
C LYS A 327 3.12 16.28 13.86
N GLN A 328 3.70 15.10 14.09
CA GLN A 328 3.69 14.45 15.41
C GLN A 328 5.13 14.34 15.91
N LYS A 329 5.37 14.77 17.16
CA LYS A 329 6.70 14.71 17.81
C LYS A 329 7.04 13.25 18.16
N SER A 330 8.28 12.85 17.91
CA SER A 330 8.84 11.51 18.14
C SER A 330 8.75 11.00 19.59
N SER A 331 8.68 11.87 20.59
CA SER A 331 8.43 11.46 21.99
C SER A 331 6.97 11.07 22.29
N ALA A 332 6.02 11.50 21.45
CA ALA A 332 4.63 11.04 21.50
C ALA A 332 4.42 9.76 20.68
N LEU A 333 5.37 9.38 19.80
CA LEU A 333 5.27 8.17 18.97
C LEU A 333 5.35 6.87 19.79
N THR A 334 6.19 6.79 20.82
CA THR A 334 6.21 5.61 21.71
C THR A 334 4.95 5.53 22.56
N SER A 335 4.43 6.66 23.07
CA SER A 335 3.17 6.69 23.81
C SER A 335 1.96 6.38 22.92
N ALA A 336 1.87 6.91 21.71
CA ALA A 336 0.77 6.67 20.77
C ALA A 336 0.84 5.27 20.11
N ARG A 337 2.06 4.71 19.90
CA ARG A 337 2.23 3.32 19.47
C ARG A 337 2.02 2.32 20.61
N SER A 338 2.33 2.67 21.86
CA SER A 338 2.02 1.85 23.05
C SER A 338 0.55 1.94 23.49
N HIS A 339 -0.19 3.00 23.13
CA HIS A 339 -1.64 3.09 23.37
C HIS A 339 -2.47 2.36 22.30
N ARG A 340 -1.86 1.82 21.24
CA ARG A 340 -2.53 0.78 20.45
C ARG A 340 -2.52 -0.49 21.27
N GLN A 341 -3.57 -0.65 22.05
CA GLN A 341 -3.86 -1.81 22.88
C GLN A 341 -3.66 -3.09 22.07
N PHE A 342 -2.90 -4.02 22.64
CA PHE A 342 -2.48 -5.31 22.10
C PHE A 342 -3.53 -5.95 21.17
N VAL A 343 -3.19 -6.12 19.90
CA VAL A 343 -3.93 -6.86 18.87
C VAL A 343 -3.89 -8.36 19.16
N HIS A 344 -4.70 -8.78 20.12
CA HIS A 344 -5.51 -9.95 19.80
C HIS A 344 -6.39 -9.53 18.61
N LEU A 345 -6.67 -10.39 17.62
CA LEU A 345 -7.81 -10.14 16.70
C LEU A 345 -8.92 -9.56 17.56
N ALA A 346 -9.44 -8.38 17.20
CA ALA A 346 -10.36 -7.61 18.04
C ALA A 346 -11.67 -8.35 18.38
N VAL A 347 -11.76 -9.63 18.02
CA VAL A 347 -12.72 -10.59 18.51
C VAL A 347 -12.12 -11.30 19.73
N HIS A 348 -12.29 -10.72 20.92
CA HIS A 348 -12.02 -11.45 22.16
C HIS A 348 -13.05 -12.56 22.35
N ALA A 349 -12.60 -13.80 22.58
CA ALA A 349 -13.50 -14.94 22.74
C ALA A 349 -14.50 -14.74 23.88
N ASP A 350 -14.09 -14.06 24.95
CA ASP A 350 -14.90 -13.86 26.15
C ASP A 350 -16.01 -12.82 25.97
N ASN A 351 -15.85 -11.89 25.01
CA ASN A 351 -16.78 -10.78 24.77
C ASN A 351 -17.52 -10.90 23.43
N PHE A 352 -17.35 -12.00 22.71
CA PHE A 352 -17.97 -12.22 21.40
C PHE A 352 -19.10 -13.25 21.48
N HIS A 353 -20.28 -12.87 21.01
CA HIS A 353 -21.44 -13.76 20.91
C HIS A 353 -22.24 -13.51 19.63
N SER A 354 -22.39 -14.53 18.79
CA SER A 354 -23.19 -14.52 17.57
C SER A 354 -24.02 -15.80 17.48
N GLU A 355 -25.23 -15.69 16.93
CA GLU A 355 -26.12 -16.83 16.66
C GLU A 355 -25.79 -17.51 15.30
N ILE A 356 -24.98 -16.83 14.48
CA ILE A 356 -24.63 -17.26 13.12
C ILE A 356 -23.25 -17.90 13.07
N VAL A 357 -22.23 -17.27 13.69
CA VAL A 357 -20.82 -17.69 13.58
C VAL A 357 -20.16 -17.88 14.93
N GLY A 358 -19.18 -18.78 15.01
CA GLY A 358 -18.30 -18.89 16.16
C GLY A 358 -17.17 -17.84 16.13
N VAL A 359 -16.41 -17.79 17.23
CA VAL A 359 -15.26 -16.89 17.38
C VAL A 359 -14.22 -17.11 16.26
N LYS A 360 -14.07 -18.36 15.79
CA LYS A 360 -13.10 -18.70 14.74
C LYS A 360 -13.52 -18.10 13.39
N GLU A 361 -14.76 -18.34 12.96
CA GLU A 361 -15.25 -17.80 11.69
C GLU A 361 -15.30 -16.27 11.71
N MET A 362 -15.64 -15.67 12.87
CA MET A 362 -15.61 -14.21 13.00
C MET A 362 -14.18 -13.67 12.87
N ARG A 363 -13.18 -14.36 13.45
CA ARG A 363 -11.76 -14.01 13.27
C ARG A 363 -11.32 -14.14 11.81
N ASP A 364 -11.78 -15.15 11.09
CA ASP A 364 -11.54 -15.29 9.66
C ASP A 364 -12.10 -14.08 8.89
N ILE A 365 -13.33 -13.65 9.18
CA ILE A 365 -13.93 -12.46 8.57
C ILE A 365 -13.15 -11.18 8.93
N TRP A 366 -12.81 -10.99 10.20
CA TRP A 366 -12.06 -9.81 10.65
C TRP A 366 -10.68 -9.70 9.99
N SER A 367 -10.05 -10.84 9.67
CA SER A 367 -8.80 -10.86 8.90
C SER A 367 -8.94 -10.35 7.47
N TRP A 368 -10.17 -10.26 6.93
CA TRP A 368 -10.44 -9.78 5.58
C TRP A 368 -10.78 -8.30 5.49
N VAL A 369 -11.18 -7.70 6.62
CA VAL A 369 -11.56 -6.30 6.72
C VAL A 369 -10.32 -5.41 6.49
N PRO A 370 -10.46 -4.22 5.86
CA PRO A 370 -9.35 -3.27 5.74
C PRO A 370 -8.69 -2.97 7.08
N GLU A 371 -7.37 -2.82 7.08
CA GLU A 371 -6.59 -2.78 8.32
C GLU A 371 -6.99 -1.66 9.28
N ARG A 372 -7.47 -0.53 8.73
CA ARG A 372 -7.94 0.60 9.52
C ARG A 372 -9.09 0.28 10.48
N PHE A 373 -9.85 -0.78 10.21
CA PHE A 373 -10.95 -1.26 11.04
C PHE A 373 -10.65 -2.57 11.75
N ALA A 374 -9.55 -3.26 11.40
CA ALA A 374 -9.18 -4.53 12.00
C ALA A 374 -8.86 -4.43 13.50
N LEU A 375 -8.56 -3.21 13.99
CA LEU A 375 -8.36 -2.90 15.41
C LEU A 375 -9.66 -2.68 16.19
N CYS A 376 -10.78 -2.49 15.51
CA CYS A 376 -12.06 -2.22 16.17
C CYS A 376 -12.74 -3.54 16.58
N GLN A 377 -13.35 -3.55 17.77
CA GLN A 377 -14.08 -4.71 18.29
C GLN A 377 -15.41 -4.88 17.52
N PRO A 378 -15.88 -6.12 17.27
CA PRO A 378 -17.19 -6.38 16.71
C PRO A 378 -18.29 -5.81 17.62
N LEU A 379 -19.13 -4.95 17.06
CA LEU A 379 -20.33 -4.45 17.74
C LEU A 379 -21.57 -5.00 17.05
N LEU A 380 -22.36 -5.83 17.73
CA LEU A 380 -23.63 -6.31 17.18
C LEU A 380 -24.61 -5.14 17.08
N LEU A 381 -24.93 -4.70 15.85
CA LEU A 381 -25.87 -3.61 15.59
C LEU A 381 -27.30 -4.13 15.46
N PHE A 382 -27.44 -5.26 14.78
CA PHE A 382 -28.74 -5.86 14.48
C PHE A 382 -28.64 -7.38 14.49
N SER A 383 -29.71 -8.02 14.95
CA SER A 383 -29.95 -9.46 14.88
C SER A 383 -31.43 -9.68 14.64
N SER A 384 -31.81 -10.42 13.59
CA SER A 384 -33.21 -10.68 13.27
C SER A 384 -33.92 -11.50 14.35
N LEU A 385 -33.17 -12.30 15.12
CA LEU A 385 -33.70 -13.09 16.24
C LEU A 385 -34.05 -12.21 17.45
N GLN A 386 -33.36 -11.08 17.64
CA GLN A 386 -33.62 -10.15 18.74
C GLN A 386 -34.53 -8.98 18.33
N HIS A 387 -34.38 -8.50 17.10
CA HIS A 387 -35.01 -7.27 16.61
C HIS A 387 -36.16 -7.52 15.64
N GLY A 388 -36.40 -8.78 15.26
CA GLY A 388 -37.40 -9.17 14.28
C GLY A 388 -36.91 -9.10 12.84
N TYR A 389 -37.75 -9.62 11.94
CA TYR A 389 -37.45 -9.78 10.52
C TYR A 389 -38.05 -8.62 9.73
N SER A 390 -37.41 -7.45 9.81
CA SER A 390 -37.84 -6.24 9.11
C SER A 390 -36.65 -5.42 8.62
N LEU A 391 -36.58 -5.18 7.31
CA LEU A 391 -35.54 -4.37 6.70
C LEU A 391 -35.61 -2.90 7.16
N THR A 392 -36.81 -2.39 7.48
CA THR A 392 -36.96 -1.05 8.08
C THR A 392 -36.29 -0.98 9.46
N ARG A 393 -36.49 -2.01 10.30
CA ARG A 393 -35.82 -2.08 11.61
C ARG A 393 -34.31 -2.26 11.48
N PHE A 394 -33.86 -3.03 10.49
CA PHE A 394 -32.45 -3.17 10.15
C PHE A 394 -31.80 -1.81 9.86
N TYR A 395 -32.38 -1.00 8.96
CA TYR A 395 -31.84 0.32 8.64
C TYR A 395 -31.82 1.24 9.87
N PHE A 396 -32.88 1.25 10.67
CA PHE A 396 -32.92 2.03 11.90
C PHE A 396 -31.76 1.73 12.86
N GLN A 397 -31.32 0.47 12.95
CA GLN A 397 -30.20 0.08 13.81
C GLN A 397 -28.82 0.32 13.19
N CYS A 398 -28.71 0.30 11.85
CA CYS A 398 -27.43 0.32 11.15
C CYS A 398 -27.06 1.67 10.52
N GLU A 399 -28.01 2.60 10.36
CA GLU A 399 -27.72 3.96 9.89
C GLU A 399 -26.82 4.73 10.88
N GLY A 400 -25.90 5.52 10.35
CA GLY A 400 -24.86 6.20 11.14
C GLY A 400 -23.69 5.29 11.55
N ARG A 401 -23.70 4.02 11.14
CA ARG A 401 -22.63 3.05 11.39
C ARG A 401 -21.98 2.65 10.07
N GLU A 402 -20.72 3.03 9.91
CA GLU A 402 -19.89 2.57 8.81
C GLU A 402 -18.47 2.22 9.27
N PRO A 403 -17.84 1.17 8.71
CA PRO A 403 -18.42 0.17 7.81
C PRO A 403 -19.27 -0.87 8.58
N THR A 404 -19.85 -1.85 7.87
CA THR A 404 -20.60 -2.95 8.50
C THR A 404 -20.28 -4.30 7.86
N VAL A 405 -20.39 -5.38 8.64
CA VAL A 405 -20.39 -6.77 8.18
C VAL A 405 -21.81 -7.32 8.32
N LEU A 406 -22.39 -7.78 7.21
CA LEU A 406 -23.66 -8.49 7.16
C LEU A 406 -23.41 -9.99 7.17
N LEU A 407 -24.06 -10.71 8.07
CA LEU A 407 -24.06 -12.16 8.18
C LEU A 407 -25.45 -12.73 7.98
N ILE A 408 -25.54 -13.83 7.24
CA ILE A 408 -26.78 -14.52 6.94
C ILE A 408 -26.58 -16.00 7.16
N LYS A 409 -27.53 -16.59 7.90
CA LYS A 409 -27.67 -18.03 8.08
C LYS A 409 -28.89 -18.50 7.33
N THR A 410 -28.76 -19.48 6.46
CA THR A 410 -29.91 -20.09 5.78
C THR A 410 -30.56 -21.17 6.64
N THR A 411 -31.79 -21.56 6.32
CA THR A 411 -32.45 -22.71 6.97
C THR A 411 -31.75 -24.04 6.67
N GLN A 412 -30.95 -24.09 5.60
CA GLN A 412 -30.08 -25.22 5.26
C GLN A 412 -28.73 -25.17 6.02
N LYS A 413 -28.60 -24.26 7.00
CA LYS A 413 -27.39 -24.02 7.81
C LYS A 413 -26.20 -23.48 7.02
N GLU A 414 -26.36 -23.07 5.77
CA GLU A 414 -25.31 -22.38 5.02
C GLU A 414 -25.10 -20.97 5.60
N VAL A 415 -23.87 -20.46 5.51
CA VAL A 415 -23.52 -19.14 6.05
C VAL A 415 -22.81 -18.31 5.00
N CYS A 416 -23.36 -17.14 4.70
CA CYS A 416 -22.81 -16.18 3.75
C CYS A 416 -23.00 -14.74 4.24
N GLY A 417 -22.37 -13.79 3.55
CA GLY A 417 -22.41 -12.41 3.99
C GLY A 417 -21.67 -11.44 3.09
N ALA A 418 -21.58 -10.20 3.56
CA ALA A 418 -20.90 -9.12 2.87
C ALA A 418 -20.27 -8.14 3.86
N TYR A 419 -19.11 -7.59 3.51
CA TYR A 419 -18.57 -6.40 4.13
C TYR A 419 -18.92 -5.18 3.27
N LEU A 420 -19.46 -4.15 3.91
CA LEU A 420 -19.99 -2.95 3.28
C LEU A 420 -19.27 -1.73 3.82
N SER A 421 -18.66 -0.99 2.90
CA SER A 421 -17.66 0.04 3.19
C SER A 421 -18.22 1.44 3.52
N THR A 422 -19.53 1.63 3.39
CA THR A 422 -20.20 2.93 3.50
C THR A 422 -21.52 2.80 4.25
N ASP A 423 -21.94 3.90 4.86
CA ASP A 423 -23.18 3.99 5.63
C ASP A 423 -24.45 3.60 4.85
N TRP A 424 -25.40 2.99 5.55
CA TRP A 424 -26.68 2.57 4.99
C TRP A 424 -27.61 3.72 4.59
N SER A 425 -27.40 4.93 5.12
CA SER A 425 -28.14 6.16 4.78
C SER A 425 -27.83 6.67 3.38
N GLU A 426 -26.74 6.21 2.74
CA GLU A 426 -26.40 6.53 1.34
C GLU A 426 -27.53 6.16 0.37
N ARG A 427 -28.37 5.18 0.71
CA ARG A 427 -29.56 4.81 -0.08
C ARG A 427 -30.52 6.00 -0.30
N ASN A 428 -30.55 6.96 0.64
CA ASN A 428 -31.43 8.12 0.59
C ASN A 428 -30.95 9.17 -0.43
N LYS A 429 -29.68 9.14 -0.86
CA LYS A 429 -29.10 10.13 -1.79
C LYS A 429 -29.62 10.04 -3.22
N PHE A 430 -30.36 8.99 -3.54
CA PHE A 430 -30.87 8.73 -4.89
C PHE A 430 -32.36 9.05 -5.03
N GLY A 431 -32.99 9.69 -4.04
CA GLY A 431 -34.35 10.23 -4.15
C GLY A 431 -35.39 9.18 -4.55
N GLY A 432 -35.30 7.98 -3.96
CA GLY A 432 -36.19 6.84 -4.26
C GLY A 432 -35.84 6.05 -5.53
N LYS A 433 -34.78 6.42 -6.26
CA LYS A 433 -34.23 5.60 -7.36
C LYS A 433 -33.18 4.62 -6.83
N LEU A 434 -33.12 3.42 -7.41
CA LEU A 434 -32.02 2.49 -7.16
C LEU A 434 -30.69 3.14 -7.54
N GLY A 435 -29.76 3.19 -6.59
CA GLY A 435 -28.40 3.66 -6.79
C GLY A 435 -27.43 2.77 -6.03
N PHE A 436 -26.32 2.42 -6.67
CA PHE A 436 -25.23 1.68 -6.03
C PHE A 436 -24.27 2.66 -5.34
N PHE A 437 -23.79 2.29 -4.16
CA PHE A 437 -22.85 3.06 -3.36
C PHE A 437 -21.80 2.14 -2.70
N GLY A 438 -20.65 2.70 -2.33
CA GLY A 438 -19.51 1.97 -1.78
C GLY A 438 -18.16 2.58 -2.16
N THR A 439 -17.09 2.24 -1.45
CA THR A 439 -15.72 2.75 -1.71
C THR A 439 -14.89 1.86 -2.63
N GLY A 440 -15.45 0.74 -3.11
CA GLY A 440 -14.72 -0.29 -3.85
C GLY A 440 -13.95 -1.28 -2.95
N GLU A 441 -14.13 -1.18 -1.63
CA GLU A 441 -13.55 -2.11 -0.63
C GLU A 441 -14.57 -3.14 -0.12
N CYS A 442 -15.80 -3.08 -0.63
CA CYS A 442 -16.81 -4.10 -0.34
C CYS A 442 -16.32 -5.47 -0.84
N PHE A 443 -16.68 -6.52 -0.11
CA PHE A 443 -16.49 -7.89 -0.54
C PHE A 443 -17.66 -8.74 -0.07
N VAL A 444 -17.96 -9.80 -0.81
CA VAL A 444 -18.93 -10.82 -0.40
C VAL A 444 -18.21 -12.10 -0.05
N PHE A 445 -18.81 -12.94 0.78
CA PHE A 445 -18.17 -14.17 1.22
C PHE A 445 -19.18 -15.27 1.53
N ARG A 446 -18.68 -16.50 1.56
CA ARG A 446 -19.34 -17.66 2.12
C ARG A 446 -18.40 -18.34 3.12
N LEU A 447 -18.96 -18.88 4.19
CA LEU A 447 -18.23 -19.59 5.25
C LEU A 447 -18.53 -21.08 5.24
N GLN A 448 -19.74 -21.46 4.83
CA GLN A 448 -20.17 -22.85 4.70
C GLN A 448 -20.83 -23.06 3.33
N PRO A 449 -20.57 -24.17 2.61
CA PRO A 449 -19.75 -25.32 3.03
C PRO A 449 -18.23 -25.06 3.00
N GLU A 450 -17.77 -24.06 2.25
CA GLU A 450 -16.36 -23.68 2.16
C GLU A 450 -16.17 -22.19 2.44
N VAL A 451 -15.07 -21.86 3.11
CA VAL A 451 -14.69 -20.48 3.41
C VAL A 451 -14.08 -19.83 2.17
N GLN A 452 -14.77 -18.85 1.60
CA GLN A 452 -14.33 -18.15 0.39
C GLN A 452 -14.75 -16.68 0.41
N ARG A 453 -13.80 -15.79 0.07
CA ARG A 453 -14.01 -14.35 -0.08
C ARG A 453 -13.93 -13.95 -1.56
N TYR A 454 -14.84 -13.08 -1.99
CA TYR A 454 -14.88 -12.49 -3.32
C TYR A 454 -14.76 -10.96 -3.21
N GLU A 455 -13.63 -10.43 -3.67
CA GLU A 455 -13.35 -8.99 -3.69
C GLU A 455 -14.07 -8.29 -4.85
N TRP A 456 -14.27 -6.99 -4.71
CA TRP A 456 -14.71 -6.16 -5.83
C TRP A 456 -13.71 -6.23 -7.01
N VAL A 457 -14.20 -6.59 -8.20
CA VAL A 457 -13.35 -6.88 -9.39
C VAL A 457 -13.34 -5.79 -10.45
N VAL A 458 -14.13 -4.71 -10.33
CA VAL A 458 -14.12 -3.63 -11.34
C VAL A 458 -12.77 -2.90 -11.40
N ILE A 459 -11.96 -2.91 -10.33
CA ILE A 459 -10.55 -2.46 -10.38
C ILE A 459 -9.71 -3.30 -11.36
N LYS A 460 -10.12 -4.53 -11.66
CA LYS A 460 -9.34 -5.51 -12.43
C LYS A 460 -9.71 -5.56 -13.93
N HIS A 461 -10.90 -5.11 -14.34
CA HIS A 461 -11.40 -5.18 -15.74
C HIS A 461 -12.22 -3.94 -16.19
N PRO A 462 -11.57 -2.90 -16.73
CA PRO A 462 -12.25 -1.71 -17.27
C PRO A 462 -13.18 -2.01 -18.45
N GLU A 463 -12.97 -3.11 -19.17
CA GLU A 463 -13.78 -3.54 -20.31
C GLU A 463 -15.22 -3.95 -19.97
N LEU A 464 -15.51 -4.32 -18.71
CA LEU A 464 -16.85 -4.74 -18.27
C LEU A 464 -17.85 -3.56 -18.15
N THR A 465 -17.39 -2.32 -18.34
CA THR A 465 -18.26 -1.13 -18.38
C THR A 465 -18.81 -0.80 -19.78
N LYS A 466 -18.50 -1.60 -20.80
CA LYS A 466 -19.08 -1.40 -22.14
C LYS A 466 -20.52 -1.89 -22.17
N PRO A 467 -21.51 -1.04 -22.54
CA PRO A 467 -22.85 -1.52 -22.83
C PRO A 467 -22.78 -2.56 -23.95
N ALA A 468 -23.53 -3.65 -23.82
CA ALA A 468 -23.78 -4.55 -24.94
C ALA A 468 -24.38 -3.74 -26.12
N PRO A 469 -24.00 -4.00 -27.38
CA PRO A 469 -24.60 -3.33 -28.52
C PRO A 469 -26.10 -3.66 -28.55
N LEU A 470 -26.94 -2.64 -28.42
CA LEU A 470 -28.38 -2.76 -28.64
C LEU A 470 -28.62 -3.03 -30.13
N GLU A 471 -29.24 -4.18 -30.43
CA GLU A 471 -29.78 -4.45 -31.76
C GLU A 471 -30.78 -3.34 -32.14
N SER A 472 -30.51 -2.70 -33.27
CA SER A 472 -31.27 -1.58 -33.79
C SER A 472 -32.65 -2.02 -34.28
N THR A 473 -33.70 -1.63 -33.57
CA THR A 473 -35.04 -1.51 -34.16
C THR A 473 -35.33 -0.04 -34.44
N THR A 474 -35.50 0.24 -35.73
CA THR A 474 -35.66 1.53 -36.40
C THR A 474 -37.05 2.15 -36.20
N VAL A 475 -37.12 3.42 -35.75
CA VAL A 475 -38.24 4.36 -36.02
C VAL A 475 -37.67 5.81 -36.08
N PRO A 476 -38.12 6.70 -37.00
CA PRO A 476 -37.43 7.96 -37.36
C PRO A 476 -37.84 9.20 -36.51
N PRO A 477 -37.13 10.36 -36.64
CA PRO A 477 -37.18 11.47 -35.68
C PRO A 477 -38.03 12.68 -36.11
N SER A 478 -38.33 13.58 -35.16
CA SER A 478 -38.81 14.97 -35.39
C SER A 478 -38.39 15.91 -34.24
N PRO A 479 -38.32 17.26 -34.43
CA PRO A 479 -37.12 18.02 -34.04
C PRO A 479 -37.29 19.10 -32.94
N SER A 480 -36.11 19.61 -32.54
CA SER A 480 -35.75 20.96 -32.04
C SER A 480 -36.25 21.46 -30.68
N HIS A 481 -35.30 21.80 -29.79
CA HIS A 481 -34.92 23.21 -29.52
C HIS A 481 -33.63 23.29 -28.69
N SER A 482 -32.77 24.24 -29.07
CA SER A 482 -31.45 24.54 -28.52
C SER A 482 -31.48 25.79 -27.62
N VAL A 483 -30.84 25.74 -26.45
CA VAL A 483 -30.30 26.93 -25.76
C VAL A 483 -28.95 26.60 -25.08
N SER A 484 -27.95 27.42 -25.43
CA SER A 484 -26.55 27.59 -24.96
C SER A 484 -26.47 28.11 -23.50
N SER A 485 -25.73 27.49 -22.56
CA SER A 485 -24.28 27.60 -22.21
C SER A 485 -23.82 28.85 -21.46
N GLU A 486 -23.35 28.68 -20.20
CA GLU A 486 -22.14 29.27 -19.59
C GLU A 486 -21.84 28.65 -18.19
N PRO A 487 -20.58 28.62 -17.68
CA PRO A 487 -20.05 27.51 -16.89
C PRO A 487 -19.34 27.87 -15.55
N ALA A 488 -19.73 27.22 -14.44
CA ALA A 488 -18.96 26.97 -13.21
C ALA A 488 -19.82 25.99 -12.35
N ASP A 489 -19.41 24.85 -11.82
CA ASP A 489 -18.17 24.49 -11.15
C ASP A 489 -17.74 23.04 -11.48
N ARG A 490 -16.44 22.89 -11.75
CA ARG A 490 -15.77 21.62 -12.03
C ARG A 490 -15.45 20.87 -10.72
N LEU A 491 -16.29 19.90 -10.38
CA LEU A 491 -15.85 18.75 -9.58
C LEU A 491 -15.39 17.62 -10.51
N SER A 492 -14.30 16.97 -10.12
CA SER A 492 -13.59 15.96 -10.89
C SER A 492 -14.47 14.79 -11.38
N PRO A 493 -14.21 14.19 -12.55
CA PRO A 493 -15.07 13.15 -13.16
C PRO A 493 -15.16 11.81 -12.39
N PHE A 494 -14.47 11.65 -11.26
CA PHE A 494 -14.39 10.39 -10.52
C PHE A 494 -15.31 10.30 -9.28
N LEU A 495 -16.13 11.34 -9.04
CA LEU A 495 -17.20 11.30 -8.02
C LEU A 495 -18.60 11.18 -8.64
N ALA A 496 -18.69 10.99 -9.95
CA ALA A 496 -19.96 10.87 -10.67
C ALA A 496 -19.93 9.67 -11.62
N THR A 497 -20.08 8.46 -11.09
CA THR A 497 -20.65 7.36 -11.87
C THR A 497 -22.08 7.15 -11.40
N ARG A 498 -22.94 8.12 -11.71
CA ARG A 498 -24.38 7.89 -11.74
C ARG A 498 -24.76 7.50 -13.18
N HIS A 499 -25.78 6.65 -13.27
CA HIS A 499 -26.59 6.32 -14.45
C HIS A 499 -26.17 5.11 -15.30
N PHE A 500 -26.86 3.99 -15.07
CA PHE A 500 -27.33 3.08 -16.11
C PHE A 500 -28.86 3.01 -16.03
N ASN A 501 -29.54 3.09 -17.18
CA ASN A 501 -31.00 3.07 -17.32
C ASN A 501 -31.58 1.65 -17.17
N LEU A 502 -32.73 1.52 -16.51
CA LEU A 502 -33.72 0.46 -16.75
C LEU A 502 -35.15 1.03 -16.52
N PRO A 503 -36.20 0.43 -17.11
CA PRO A 503 -37.49 1.08 -17.35
C PRO A 503 -38.29 1.28 -16.07
N SER A 504 -39.08 2.35 -16.11
CA SER A 504 -40.10 2.70 -15.13
C SER A 504 -41.16 1.61 -15.00
N LYS A 505 -41.26 1.02 -13.81
CA LYS A 505 -42.54 0.87 -13.11
C LYS A 505 -42.30 0.83 -11.61
N THR A 506 -43.01 1.74 -10.96
CA THR A 506 -43.12 2.03 -9.53
C THR A 506 -43.48 0.83 -8.69
N GLU A 507 -42.64 0.52 -7.71
CA GLU A 507 -42.97 0.04 -6.36
C GLU A 507 -41.73 0.30 -5.50
N SER A 508 -41.90 0.82 -4.29
CA SER A 508 -40.80 0.96 -3.32
C SER A 508 -40.19 -0.41 -3.11
N LEU A 509 -38.98 -0.62 -3.63
CA LEU A 509 -38.27 -1.88 -3.47
C LEU A 509 -37.80 -1.99 -2.02
N ASP A 510 -38.66 -2.56 -1.17
CA ASP A 510 -38.29 -3.04 0.16
C ASP A 510 -37.43 -4.31 -0.03
N CYS A 511 -36.21 -4.13 -0.51
CA CYS A 511 -35.24 -5.20 -0.66
C CYS A 511 -33.81 -4.67 -0.49
N LEU A 512 -32.91 -5.58 -0.15
CA LEU A 512 -31.49 -5.33 -0.05
C LEU A 512 -30.78 -6.01 -1.22
N ILE A 513 -30.01 -5.25 -2.00
CA ILE A 513 -29.23 -5.75 -3.15
C ILE A 513 -27.76 -5.40 -2.97
N ILE A 514 -26.89 -6.41 -3.02
CA ILE A 514 -25.44 -6.26 -2.97
C ILE A 514 -24.84 -6.85 -4.25
N GLY A 515 -24.09 -6.02 -4.98
CA GLY A 515 -23.51 -6.36 -6.28
C GLY A 515 -24.51 -6.34 -7.43
N GLY A 516 -24.02 -6.01 -8.63
CA GLY A 516 -24.78 -6.06 -9.89
C GLY A 516 -23.93 -6.48 -11.10
N GLY A 517 -24.55 -6.51 -12.28
CA GLY A 517 -23.96 -7.06 -13.51
C GLY A 517 -24.19 -8.57 -13.61
N GLY A 518 -24.99 -9.01 -14.60
CA GLY A 518 -25.49 -10.38 -14.73
C GLY A 518 -26.57 -10.79 -13.70
N GLY A 519 -26.40 -10.41 -12.43
CA GLY A 519 -27.32 -10.68 -11.31
C GLY A 519 -26.81 -10.10 -9.98
N PRO A 520 -27.59 -10.21 -8.89
CA PRO A 520 -27.13 -9.79 -7.56
C PRO A 520 -26.19 -10.85 -6.97
N ALA A 521 -25.10 -10.40 -6.35
CA ALA A 521 -24.28 -11.31 -5.54
C ALA A 521 -25.08 -11.76 -4.31
N LEU A 522 -25.89 -10.86 -3.76
CA LEU A 522 -26.82 -11.13 -2.69
C LEU A 522 -28.06 -10.25 -2.82
N TYR A 523 -29.24 -10.87 -2.76
CA TYR A 523 -30.54 -10.24 -2.71
C TYR A 523 -31.26 -10.74 -1.45
N ILE A 524 -31.93 -9.84 -0.72
CA ILE A 524 -32.80 -10.18 0.41
C ILE A 524 -34.10 -9.37 0.30
N ASP A 525 -35.23 -9.99 0.59
CA ASP A 525 -36.52 -9.30 0.65
C ASP A 525 -36.68 -8.41 1.90
N GLY A 526 -37.70 -7.55 1.88
CA GLY A 526 -37.97 -6.57 2.95
C GLY A 526 -38.33 -7.19 4.29
N ASP A 527 -38.82 -8.44 4.24
CA ASP A 527 -39.16 -9.23 5.41
C ASP A 527 -37.98 -10.08 5.91
N LEU A 528 -36.77 -9.93 5.35
CA LEU A 528 -35.56 -10.68 5.76
C LEU A 528 -35.77 -12.21 5.83
N ASN A 529 -36.68 -12.76 5.03
CA ASN A 529 -37.11 -14.15 5.07
C ASN A 529 -36.61 -14.95 3.87
N ARG A 530 -36.47 -14.29 2.71
CA ARG A 530 -36.05 -14.92 1.46
C ARG A 530 -34.85 -14.19 0.91
N GLY A 531 -33.88 -14.98 0.47
CA GLY A 531 -32.72 -14.47 -0.22
C GLY A 531 -32.47 -15.17 -1.54
N ARG A 532 -31.70 -14.49 -2.39
CA ARG A 532 -31.19 -15.04 -3.65
C ARG A 532 -29.73 -14.66 -3.84
N THR A 533 -28.93 -15.59 -4.34
CA THR A 533 -27.52 -15.34 -4.70
C THR A 533 -27.24 -15.93 -6.06
N GLY A 534 -26.44 -15.24 -6.86
CA GLY A 534 -26.06 -15.68 -8.19
C GLY A 534 -24.65 -15.23 -8.55
N HIS A 535 -24.24 -15.54 -9.78
CA HIS A 535 -23.06 -14.93 -10.35
C HIS A 535 -23.26 -13.42 -10.52
N CYS A 536 -22.24 -12.64 -10.17
CA CYS A 536 -22.30 -11.19 -10.24
C CYS A 536 -20.96 -10.61 -10.70
N ASP A 537 -21.00 -9.79 -11.76
CA ASP A 537 -19.80 -9.20 -12.38
C ASP A 537 -19.06 -8.25 -11.43
N THR A 538 -19.77 -7.64 -10.46
CA THR A 538 -19.19 -6.71 -9.48
C THR A 538 -18.11 -7.38 -8.62
N PHE A 539 -18.28 -8.65 -8.27
CA PHE A 539 -17.35 -9.42 -7.42
C PHE A 539 -16.76 -10.65 -8.13
N ASN A 540 -17.24 -10.98 -9.33
CA ASN A 540 -16.96 -12.23 -10.04
C ASN A 540 -17.17 -13.46 -9.13
N ASN A 541 -18.20 -13.42 -8.28
CA ASN A 541 -18.48 -14.50 -7.34
C ASN A 541 -19.30 -15.61 -8.00
N GLN A 542 -19.23 -16.80 -7.43
CA GLN A 542 -20.23 -17.84 -7.65
C GLN A 542 -21.37 -17.66 -6.64
N PRO A 543 -22.53 -18.35 -6.79
CA PRO A 543 -23.56 -18.37 -5.76
C PRO A 543 -22.94 -18.62 -4.37
N LEU A 544 -23.25 -17.75 -3.41
CA LEU A 544 -22.64 -17.77 -2.06
C LEU A 544 -23.17 -18.93 -1.21
N CYS A 545 -24.37 -19.41 -1.51
CA CYS A 545 -25.08 -20.54 -0.93
C CYS A 545 -26.05 -21.08 -1.99
N SER A 546 -27.03 -21.91 -1.60
CA SER A 546 -28.18 -22.27 -2.45
C SER A 546 -28.76 -21.03 -3.14
N GLU A 547 -28.98 -21.06 -4.46
CA GLU A 547 -29.31 -19.86 -5.24
C GLU A 547 -30.56 -19.14 -4.75
N ASN A 548 -31.62 -19.87 -4.39
CA ASN A 548 -32.79 -19.33 -3.69
C ASN A 548 -32.84 -20.00 -2.32
N PHE A 549 -32.92 -19.19 -1.26
CA PHE A 549 -32.80 -19.70 0.10
C PHE A 549 -33.78 -19.01 1.05
N LEU A 550 -34.16 -19.74 2.10
CA LEU A 550 -34.87 -19.17 3.25
C LEU A 550 -33.86 -18.77 4.30
N ILE A 551 -34.08 -17.62 4.90
CA ILE A 551 -33.21 -17.03 5.91
C ILE A 551 -33.66 -17.52 7.28
N ALA A 552 -32.73 -18.13 8.01
CA ALA A 552 -32.92 -18.47 9.41
C ALA A 552 -32.57 -17.30 10.32
N ALA A 553 -31.48 -16.59 10.04
CA ALA A 553 -31.06 -15.43 10.82
C ALA A 553 -30.24 -14.44 9.98
N VAL A 554 -30.34 -13.14 10.32
CA VAL A 554 -29.51 -12.06 9.81
C VAL A 554 -28.88 -11.33 10.98
N GLU A 555 -27.59 -11.05 10.91
CA GLU A 555 -26.90 -10.15 11.83
C GLU A 555 -26.15 -9.06 11.06
N ALA A 556 -26.12 -7.85 11.59
CA ALA A 556 -25.21 -6.80 11.15
C ALA A 556 -24.28 -6.37 12.28
N TRP A 557 -23.01 -6.29 11.95
CA TRP A 557 -21.92 -6.00 12.86
C TRP A 557 -21.21 -4.71 12.45
N GLY A 558 -21.06 -3.80 13.38
CA GLY A 558 -20.27 -2.58 13.26
C GLY A 558 -18.89 -2.73 13.91
N PHE A 559 -18.17 -1.62 13.93
CA PHE A 559 -16.80 -1.54 14.40
C PHE A 559 -16.75 -0.55 15.57
N GLN A 560 -16.51 -1.05 16.78
CA GLN A 560 -16.37 -0.22 17.98
C GLN A 560 -14.89 0.11 18.21
N ASP A 561 -14.58 1.40 18.32
CA ASP A 561 -13.25 1.86 18.69
C ASP A 561 -13.05 1.62 20.20
N PRO A 562 -11.98 0.93 20.63
CA PRO A 562 -11.71 0.71 22.06
C PRO A 562 -11.57 2.00 22.87
N ASP A 563 -11.21 3.12 22.24
CA ASP A 563 -11.02 4.41 22.91
C ASP A 563 -12.33 5.21 23.12
N ILE A 564 -13.45 4.73 22.59
CA ILE A 564 -14.78 5.35 22.74
C ILE A 564 -15.63 4.42 23.62
N GLN A 565 -15.51 4.59 24.93
CA GLN A 565 -16.46 4.05 25.91
C GLN A 565 -17.69 4.94 26.06
#